data_AF-A0A961Q2C0-F1
#
_entry.id   AF-A0A961Q2C0-F1
#
_cell.length_a   1.000
_cell.length_b   1.000
_cell.length_c   1.000
_cell.angle_alpha   90.00
_cell.angle_beta   90.00
_cell.angle_gamma   90.00
#
_symmetry.space_group_name_H-M   'P 1'
#
loop_
_entity.id
_entity.type
_entity.pdbx_description
1 polymer ?
#
loop_
_entity_poly.entity_id
_entity_poly.type
_entity_poly.pdbx_seq_one_letter_code
_entity_poly.pdbx_strand_id
1 'polypeptide(L)' 'MTDAYIFDAIRTPRGRGRPDGALHEVTALRLSALTLDALQARNGLPENAVEDVI' A
#
# COMPACT_ATOMS: atom_id res chain seq x y z
N MET A 1 15.30 -23.71 8.37
CA MET A 1 15.33 -22.65 7.35
C MET A 1 13.89 -22.37 7.02
N THR A 2 13.42 -21.13 7.19
CA THR A 2 12.03 -20.77 6.93
C THR A 2 11.94 -20.25 5.51
N ASP A 3 11.03 -20.80 4.72
CA ASP A 3 10.77 -20.31 3.36
C ASP A 3 10.01 -18.98 3.41
N ALA A 4 10.24 -18.13 2.41
CA ALA A 4 9.58 -16.83 2.29
C ALA A 4 8.63 -16.83 1.09
N TYR A 5 7.40 -16.35 1.31
CA TYR A 5 6.34 -16.34 0.30
C TYR A 5 5.78 -14.93 0.14
N ILE A 6 5.49 -14.55 -1.10
CA ILE A 6 4.70 -13.35 -1.42
C ILE A 6 3.26 -13.80 -1.61
N PHE A 7 2.40 -13.48 -0.64
CA PHE A 7 0.99 -13.83 -0.69
C PHE A 7 0.18 -12.88 -1.56
N ASP A 8 0.54 -11.60 -1.57
CA ASP A 8 -0.15 -10.55 -2.31
C ASP A 8 0.80 -9.40 -2.68
N ALA A 9 0.52 -8.73 -3.80
CA ALA A 9 1.17 -7.52 -4.24
C ALA A 9 0.14 -6.57 -4.87
N ILE A 10 0.06 -5.35 -4.34
CA ILE A 10 -0.78 -4.27 -4.86
C ILE A 10 0.02 -2.97 -4.99
N ARG A 11 -0.55 -1.99 -5.69
CA ARG A 11 0.07 -0.68 -5.89
C ARG A 11 -0.97 0.40 -6.11
N THR A 12 -0.56 1.64 -5.90
CA THR A 12 -1.34 2.79 -6.37
C THR A 12 -1.34 2.88 -7.91
N PRO A 13 -2.34 3.56 -8.49
CA PRO A 13 -2.24 4.10 -9.84
C PRO A 13 -1.08 5.10 -9.94
N ARG A 14 -0.55 5.29 -11.15
CA ARG A 14 0.52 6.26 -11.38
C ARG A 14 -0.08 7.62 -11.73
N GLY A 15 0.22 8.64 -10.92
CA GLY A 15 -0.08 10.04 -11.22
C GLY A 15 1.00 10.67 -12.08
N ARG A 16 0.63 11.68 -12.88
CA ARG A 16 1.58 12.51 -13.62
C ARG A 16 2.32 13.44 -12.66
N GLY A 17 3.64 13.54 -12.75
CA GLY A 17 4.47 14.44 -11.92
C GLY A 17 4.45 15.90 -12.41
N ARG A 18 3.26 16.48 -12.57
CA ARG A 18 3.04 17.89 -12.96
C ARG A 18 1.98 18.50 -12.05
N PRO A 19 1.88 19.85 -11.96
CA PRO A 19 0.87 20.51 -11.13
C PRO A 19 -0.58 20.09 -11.42
N ASP A 20 -0.88 19.72 -12.67
CA ASP A 20 -2.18 19.22 -13.12
C ASP A 20 -2.33 17.69 -12.99
N GLY A 21 -1.39 17.02 -12.32
CA GLY A 21 -1.38 15.57 -12.16
C GLY A 21 -2.43 15.09 -11.16
N ALA A 22 -3.14 14.01 -11.49
CA ALA A 22 -4.21 13.44 -10.67
C ALA A 22 -3.82 13.08 -9.22
N LEU A 23 -2.53 12.87 -8.94
CA LEU A 23 -2.01 12.59 -7.59
C LEU A 23 -1.07 13.67 -7.07
N HIS A 24 -0.99 14.83 -7.74
CA HIS A 24 -0.03 15.90 -7.40
C HIS A 24 -0.22 16.43 -5.98
N GLU A 25 -1.49 16.58 -5.55
CA GLU A 25 -1.84 17.11 -4.24
C GLU A 25 -1.84 16.03 -3.14
N VAL A 26 -1.65 14.76 -3.50
CA VAL A 26 -1.70 13.65 -2.54
C VAL A 26 -0.30 13.40 -1.99
N THR A 27 -0.15 13.54 -0.67
CA THR A 27 1.13 13.29 0.00
C THR A 27 1.56 11.83 -0.14
N ALA A 28 2.87 11.59 -0.15
CA ALA A 28 3.43 10.24 -0.17
C ALA A 28 2.89 9.38 1.00
N LEU A 29 2.78 9.95 2.20
CA LEU A 29 2.21 9.29 3.37
C LEU A 29 0.78 8.81 3.11
N ARG A 30 -0.06 9.64 2.47
CA ARG A 30 -1.44 9.27 2.18
C ARG A 30 -1.53 8.17 1.12
N LEU A 31 -0.64 8.18 0.12
CA LEU A 31 -0.55 7.10 -0.87
C LEU A 31 -0.16 5.76 -0.21
N SER A 32 0.80 5.77 0.72
CA SER A 32 1.19 4.57 1.47
C SER A 32 0.04 4.05 2.33
N ALA A 33 -0.62 4.92 3.11
CA ALA A 33 -1.75 4.55 3.95
C ALA A 33 -2.89 3.92 3.14
N LEU A 34 -3.30 4.55 2.03
CA LEU A 34 -4.34 4.01 1.15
C LEU A 34 -3.99 2.62 0.60
N THR A 35 -2.72 2.38 0.32
CA THR A 35 -2.26 1.08 -0.18
C THR A 35 -2.35 0.02 0.92
N LEU A 36 -1.90 0.33 2.13
CA LEU A 36 -1.98 -0.58 3.27
C LEU A 36 -3.43 -0.89 3.68
N ASP A 37 -4.30 0.12 3.69
CA ASP A 37 -5.74 -0.03 3.95
C ASP A 37 -6.38 -0.99 2.93
N ALA A 38 -6.04 -0.83 1.64
CA ALA A 38 -6.54 -1.70 0.58
C ALA A 38 -6.01 -3.13 0.69
N LEU A 39 -4.75 -3.32 1.09
CA LEU A 39 -4.17 -4.65 1.31
C LEU A 39 -4.87 -5.37 2.48
N GLN A 40 -5.08 -4.65 3.58
CA GLN A 40 -5.78 -5.17 4.77
C GLN A 40 -7.21 -5.58 4.43
N ALA A 41 -7.96 -4.70 3.76
CA ALA A 41 -9.35 -4.96 3.41
C ALA A 41 -9.51 -6.12 2.43
N ARG A 42 -8.59 -6.26 1.47
CA ARG A 42 -8.63 -7.32 0.45
C ARG A 42 -8.34 -8.71 1.02
N ASN A 43 -7.46 -8.78 2.01
CA ASN A 43 -7.02 -10.05 2.60
C ASN A 43 -7.71 -10.36 3.94
N GLY A 44 -8.48 -9.43 4.50
CA GLY A 44 -9.15 -9.60 5.79
C GLY A 44 -8.16 -9.84 6.93
N LEU A 45 -7.02 -9.13 6.93
CA LEU A 45 -5.96 -9.35 7.91
C LEU A 45 -6.47 -9.03 9.33
N PRO A 46 -6.31 -9.95 10.30
CA PRO A 46 -6.73 -9.72 11.67
C PRO A 46 -5.88 -8.62 12.34
N GLU A 47 -6.44 -8.04 13.40
CA GLU A 47 -5.71 -7.08 14.23
C GLU A 47 -4.43 -7.74 14.78
N ASN A 48 -3.28 -7.08 14.61
CA ASN A 48 -1.94 -7.55 14.98
C ASN A 48 -1.36 -8.70 14.13
N ALA A 49 -1.88 -8.95 12.93
CA ALA A 49 -1.30 -9.93 12.00
C ALA A 49 0.05 -9.51 11.39
N VAL A 50 0.40 -8.22 11.48
CA VAL A 50 1.58 -7.63 10.86
C VAL A 50 2.64 -7.39 11.95
N GLU A 51 3.80 -8.02 11.79
CA GLU A 51 4.95 -7.83 12.69
C GLU A 51 5.75 -6.58 12.34
N ASP A 52 5.94 -6.30 11.05
CA ASP A 52 6.77 -5.19 10.58
C ASP A 52 6.28 -4.60 9.25
N VAL A 53 6.59 -3.33 9.00
CA VAL A 53 6.30 -2.59 7.77
C VAL A 53 7.53 -1.77 7.39
N ILE A 54 8.04 -2.00 6.18
CA ILE A 54 9.26 -1.38 5.63
C ILE A 54 8.92 -0.45 4.47
#